data_AF-A0A0A2W472-F1
#
_entry.id   AF-A0A0A2W472-F1
#
_cell.length_a   1.000
_cell.length_b   1.000
_cell.length_c   1.000
_cell.angle_alpha   90.00
_cell.angle_beta   90.00
_cell.angle_gamma   90.00
#
_symmetry.space_group_name_H-M   'P 1'
#
loop_
_entity.id
_entity.type
_entity.pdbx_description
1 polymer ?
#
loop_
_entity_poly.entity_id
_entity_poly.type
_entity_poly.pdbx_seq_one_letter_code
_entity_poly.pdbx_strand_id
1 'polypeptide(L)'
;MSPWELHGVSSAAVTDPLAFFGKHGLFYQEDAVIGNLVHTLDEAGKPSSPESFRAMKKHVEENPNIRPILERYLTTDNPKVCLTFGSDIGHIFVFSITPTVADRLVLHTWAPGSHAIFYESSYKKDFQAVQASNGLLEVAEAAVKKGGCNEIAARMDKGGL
;
A
#
# COMPACT_ATOMS: atom_id res chain seq x y z
N MET A 1 25.17 -8.46 9.73
CA MET A 1 23.77 -8.72 9.36
C MET A 1 23.05 -7.39 9.44
N SER A 2 22.65 -6.84 8.29
CA SER A 2 21.89 -5.60 8.33
C SER A 2 20.45 -5.92 8.73
N PRO A 3 19.75 -5.03 9.44
CA PRO A 3 18.34 -5.22 9.82
C PRO A 3 17.37 -5.33 8.62
N TRP A 4 17.89 -5.39 7.39
CA TRP A 4 17.18 -5.31 6.11
C TRP A 4 16.86 -6.68 5.49
N GLU A 5 17.39 -7.78 6.03
CA GLU A 5 17.26 -9.13 5.45
C GLU A 5 16.00 -9.89 5.89
N LEU A 6 15.16 -9.31 6.77
CA LEU A 6 14.09 -10.05 7.45
C LEU A 6 12.84 -10.31 6.58
N HIS A 7 12.68 -9.63 5.46
CA HIS A 7 11.59 -9.90 4.51
C HIS A 7 12.13 -10.01 3.09
N GLY A 8 12.77 -11.14 2.78
CA GLY A 8 13.24 -11.53 1.43
C GLY A 8 12.12 -11.77 0.40
N VAL A 9 11.12 -10.90 0.35
CA VAL A 9 9.94 -11.01 -0.53
C VAL A 9 10.13 -10.25 -1.86
N SER A 10 11.28 -9.59 -2.07
CA SER A 10 11.57 -8.91 -3.35
C SER A 10 11.58 -9.85 -4.57
N SER A 11 11.69 -11.17 -4.39
CA SER A 11 11.63 -12.12 -5.52
C SER A 11 10.95 -13.47 -5.26
N ALA A 12 10.64 -13.81 -4.00
CA ALA A 12 10.00 -15.08 -3.68
C ALA A 12 8.48 -14.97 -3.90
N ALA A 13 7.94 -15.77 -4.81
CA ALA A 13 6.50 -15.95 -4.93
C ALA A 13 5.94 -16.35 -3.56
N VAL A 14 5.11 -15.51 -2.97
CA VAL A 14 4.35 -15.88 -1.78
C VAL A 14 3.46 -17.04 -2.18
N THR A 15 3.72 -18.24 -1.65
CA THR A 15 3.02 -19.47 -2.05
C THR A 15 1.51 -19.40 -1.76
N ASP A 16 1.12 -18.57 -0.79
CA ASP A 16 -0.27 -18.24 -0.46
C ASP A 16 -0.42 -16.74 -0.11
N PRO A 17 -0.73 -15.90 -1.10
CA PRO A 17 -0.89 -14.45 -0.92
C PRO A 17 -2.00 -14.08 0.07
N LEU A 18 -3.08 -14.85 0.12
CA LEU A 18 -4.22 -14.57 0.98
C LEU A 18 -3.87 -14.85 2.44
N ALA A 19 -3.17 -15.96 2.73
CA ALA A 19 -2.69 -16.26 4.07
C ALA A 19 -1.66 -15.21 4.55
N PHE A 20 -0.76 -14.77 3.67
CA PHE A 20 0.20 -13.70 3.99
C PHE A 20 -0.53 -12.40 4.34
N PHE A 21 -1.46 -11.96 3.48
CA PHE A 21 -2.26 -10.77 3.71
C PHE A 21 -3.06 -10.85 5.02
N GLY A 22 -3.70 -11.99 5.30
CA GLY A 22 -4.48 -12.19 6.52
C GLY A 22 -3.63 -12.15 7.80
N LYS A 23 -2.39 -12.65 7.74
CA LYS A 23 -1.45 -12.63 8.87
C LYS A 23 -0.89 -11.23 9.13
N HIS A 24 -0.37 -10.59 8.08
CA HIS A 24 0.41 -9.35 8.20
C HIS A 24 -0.45 -8.08 8.10
N GLY A 25 -1.63 -8.17 7.48
CA GLY A 25 -2.51 -7.03 7.16
C GLY A 25 -2.08 -6.26 5.91
N LEU A 26 -1.09 -6.76 5.18
CA LEU A 26 -0.55 -6.16 3.97
C LEU A 26 -0.01 -7.25 3.05
N PHE A 27 0.06 -6.90 1.77
CA PHE A 27 0.69 -7.68 0.71
C PHE A 27 1.37 -6.68 -0.21
N TYR A 28 2.53 -7.05 -0.74
CA TYR A 28 3.27 -6.21 -1.66
C TYR A 28 4.01 -7.07 -2.69
N GLN A 29 4.16 -6.56 -3.91
CA GLN A 29 4.80 -7.26 -5.00
C GLN A 29 5.41 -6.26 -5.99
N GLU A 30 6.67 -6.51 -6.39
CA GLU A 30 7.24 -5.78 -7.53
C GLU A 30 6.53 -6.16 -8.83
N ASP A 31 6.19 -5.13 -9.61
CA ASP A 31 5.52 -5.28 -10.89
C ASP A 31 5.95 -4.14 -11.82
N ALA A 32 6.85 -4.46 -12.75
CA ALA A 32 7.41 -3.47 -13.67
C ALA A 32 6.37 -2.83 -14.59
N VAL A 33 5.27 -3.54 -14.89
CA VAL A 33 4.20 -2.98 -15.73
C VAL A 33 3.48 -1.89 -14.95
N ILE A 34 3.10 -2.19 -13.70
CA ILE A 34 2.50 -1.19 -12.80
C ILE A 34 3.47 -0.03 -12.55
N GLY A 35 4.74 -0.31 -12.25
CA GLY A 35 5.74 0.74 -12.04
C GLY A 35 5.84 1.71 -13.21
N ASN A 36 5.96 1.21 -14.44
CA ASN A 36 6.01 2.05 -15.63
C ASN A 36 4.72 2.86 -15.85
N LEU A 37 3.55 2.29 -15.54
CA LEU A 37 2.27 2.99 -15.62
C LEU A 37 2.19 4.13 -14.61
N VAL A 38 2.59 3.90 -13.36
CA VAL A 38 2.65 4.93 -12.32
C VAL A 38 3.60 6.06 -12.74
N HIS A 39 4.80 5.71 -13.21
CA HIS A 39 5.77 6.70 -13.70
C HIS A 39 5.19 7.57 -14.84
N THR A 40 4.50 6.95 -15.80
CA THR A 40 3.86 7.68 -16.91
C THR A 40 2.75 8.62 -16.42
N LEU A 41 1.98 8.20 -15.40
CA LEU A 41 0.92 9.01 -14.80
C LEU A 41 1.49 10.20 -14.01
N ASP A 42 2.60 9.99 -13.31
CA ASP A 42 3.33 11.03 -12.58
C ASP A 42 3.88 12.09 -13.55
N GLU A 43 4.54 11.68 -14.64
CA GLU A 43 5.04 12.60 -15.67
C GLU A 43 3.91 13.41 -16.33
N ALA A 44 2.71 12.82 -16.44
CA ALA A 44 1.54 13.49 -16.98
C ALA A 44 0.81 14.39 -15.95
N GLY A 45 1.24 14.43 -14.68
CA GLY A 45 0.59 15.18 -13.61
C GLY A 45 -0.80 14.64 -13.22
N LYS A 46 -1.04 13.34 -13.43
CA LYS A 46 -2.34 12.69 -13.20
C LYS A 46 -2.32 11.55 -12.17
N PRO A 47 -1.58 11.61 -11.05
CA PRO A 47 -1.52 10.45 -10.14
C PRO A 47 -2.72 10.34 -9.19
N SER A 48 -3.46 11.43 -8.98
CA SER A 48 -4.55 11.51 -7.98
C SER A 48 -5.96 11.38 -8.56
N SER A 49 -6.12 10.94 -9.79
CA SER A 49 -7.46 10.80 -10.39
C SER A 49 -7.96 9.36 -10.37
N PRO A 50 -9.28 9.12 -10.33
CA PRO A 50 -9.84 7.78 -10.58
C PRO A 50 -9.46 7.21 -11.95
N GLU A 51 -9.07 8.04 -12.93
CA GLU A 51 -8.59 7.57 -14.23
C GLU A 51 -7.22 6.88 -14.14
N SER A 52 -6.38 7.26 -13.17
CA SER A 52 -5.10 6.61 -12.85
C SER A 52 -5.31 5.11 -12.59
N PHE A 53 -6.32 4.78 -11.79
CA PHE A 53 -6.66 3.37 -11.54
C PHE A 53 -7.18 2.68 -12.81
N ARG A 54 -7.97 3.36 -13.66
CA ARG A 54 -8.45 2.74 -14.91
C ARG A 54 -7.31 2.29 -15.82
N ALA A 55 -6.19 3.02 -15.84
CA ALA A 55 -5.01 2.66 -16.63
C ALA A 55 -4.37 1.34 -16.16
N MET A 56 -4.46 1.04 -14.86
CA MET A 56 -3.85 -0.15 -14.23
C MET A 56 -4.86 -1.27 -13.96
N LYS A 57 -6.17 -0.96 -13.98
CA LYS A 57 -7.25 -1.83 -13.52
C LYS A 57 -7.17 -3.23 -14.11
N LYS A 58 -7.06 -3.34 -15.43
CA LYS A 58 -7.01 -4.63 -16.12
C LYS A 58 -5.84 -5.49 -15.58
N HIS A 59 -4.66 -4.89 -15.47
CA HIS A 59 -3.46 -5.59 -15.00
C HIS A 59 -3.58 -6.03 -13.54
N VAL A 60 -4.16 -5.19 -12.69
CA VAL A 60 -4.44 -5.50 -11.27
C VAL A 60 -5.47 -6.64 -11.14
N GLU A 61 -6.55 -6.61 -11.91
CA GLU A 61 -7.63 -7.61 -11.88
C GLU A 61 -7.21 -8.98 -12.45
N GLU A 62 -6.27 -8.97 -13.40
CA GLU A 62 -5.74 -10.19 -14.04
C GLU A 62 -4.54 -10.78 -13.30
N ASN A 63 -3.94 -10.07 -12.33
CA ASN A 63 -2.78 -10.57 -11.59
C ASN A 63 -3.18 -11.69 -10.61
N PRO A 64 -2.71 -12.94 -10.83
CA PRO A 64 -3.14 -14.10 -10.05
C PRO A 64 -2.66 -14.10 -8.60
N ASN A 65 -1.60 -13.35 -8.28
CA ASN A 65 -1.06 -13.29 -6.92
C ASN A 65 -1.93 -12.40 -6.02
N ILE A 66 -2.46 -11.31 -6.56
CA ILE A 66 -3.23 -10.33 -5.78
C ILE A 66 -4.75 -10.53 -5.91
N ARG A 67 -5.22 -11.16 -6.99
CA ARG A 67 -6.64 -11.41 -7.24
C ARG A 67 -7.37 -12.06 -6.05
N PRO A 68 -6.83 -13.09 -5.37
CA PRO A 68 -7.50 -13.68 -4.19
C PRO A 68 -7.75 -12.68 -3.04
N ILE A 69 -6.93 -11.63 -2.93
CA ILE A 69 -7.09 -10.56 -1.94
C ILE A 69 -8.14 -9.56 -2.42
N LEU A 70 -8.09 -9.20 -3.71
CA LEU A 70 -8.91 -8.13 -4.31
C LEU A 70 -10.33 -8.54 -4.67
N GLU A 71 -10.60 -9.81 -4.95
CA GLU A 71 -11.82 -10.26 -5.60
C GLU A 71 -13.11 -9.72 -4.94
N ARG A 72 -13.15 -9.66 -3.60
CA ARG A 72 -14.29 -9.10 -2.83
C ARG A 72 -14.45 -7.57 -2.94
N TYR A 73 -13.43 -6.86 -3.39
CA TYR A 73 -13.38 -5.40 -3.50
C TYR A 73 -13.45 -4.90 -4.96
N LEU A 74 -13.33 -5.78 -5.97
CA LEU A 74 -13.36 -5.42 -7.40
C LEU A 74 -14.79 -5.18 -7.91
N THR A 75 -15.53 -4.25 -7.30
CA THR A 75 -16.85 -3.82 -7.78
C THR A 75 -16.74 -2.60 -8.69
N THR A 76 -17.78 -2.34 -9.49
CA THR A 76 -17.79 -1.24 -10.49
C THR A 76 -17.54 0.14 -9.88
N ASP A 77 -17.86 0.32 -8.61
CA ASP A 77 -17.81 1.63 -7.95
C ASP A 77 -16.49 1.88 -7.19
N ASN A 78 -15.45 1.06 -7.40
CA ASN A 78 -14.13 1.21 -6.78
C ASN A 78 -13.05 1.63 -7.81
N PRO A 79 -12.01 2.38 -7.38
CA PRO A 79 -11.79 2.94 -6.04
C PRO A 79 -12.69 4.15 -5.74
N LYS A 80 -13.00 4.37 -4.46
CA LYS A 80 -13.80 5.53 -4.00
C LYS A 80 -12.99 6.83 -3.94
N VAL A 81 -11.70 6.73 -3.64
CA VAL A 81 -10.78 7.85 -3.47
C VAL A 81 -9.41 7.43 -4.01
N CYS A 82 -8.74 8.32 -4.73
CA CYS A 82 -7.34 8.19 -5.13
C CYS A 82 -6.55 9.33 -4.50
N LEU A 83 -5.45 9.02 -3.81
CA LEU A 83 -4.56 10.00 -3.18
C LEU A 83 -3.12 9.70 -3.62
N THR A 84 -2.32 10.74 -3.81
CA THR A 84 -0.89 10.57 -4.05
C THR A 84 -0.12 10.67 -2.76
N PHE A 85 0.89 9.84 -2.64
CA PHE A 85 1.90 9.96 -1.59
C PHE A 85 3.12 10.68 -2.16
N GLY A 86 3.58 11.71 -1.46
CA GLY A 86 4.86 12.34 -1.72
C GLY A 86 5.99 11.63 -0.97
N SER A 87 7.22 12.08 -1.24
CA SER A 87 8.38 11.70 -0.42
C SER A 87 8.35 12.45 0.91
N ASP A 88 7.58 11.94 1.87
CA ASP A 88 7.41 12.54 3.20
C ASP A 88 8.19 11.75 4.26
N ILE A 89 9.52 11.92 4.26
CA ILE A 89 10.41 11.21 5.19
C ILE A 89 10.07 11.58 6.64
N GLY A 90 9.86 10.57 7.48
CA GLY A 90 9.59 10.73 8.90
C GLY A 90 8.11 10.91 9.26
N HIS A 91 7.22 10.97 8.26
CA HIS A 91 5.78 11.04 8.48
C HIS A 91 5.15 9.65 8.32
N ILE A 92 4.21 9.31 9.21
CA ILE A 92 3.48 8.05 9.18
C ILE A 92 2.02 8.36 8.92
N PHE A 93 1.54 7.99 7.73
CA PHE A 93 0.17 8.23 7.34
C PHE A 93 -0.70 6.99 7.55
N VAL A 94 -1.97 7.24 7.89
CA VAL A 94 -3.03 6.26 7.97
C VAL A 94 -4.23 6.76 7.18
N PHE A 95 -4.87 5.85 6.44
CA PHE A 95 -6.05 6.18 5.64
C PHE A 95 -7.29 6.44 6.52
N SER A 96 -7.41 5.70 7.63
CA SER A 96 -8.52 5.87 8.57
C SER A 96 -8.14 5.35 9.95
N ILE A 97 -8.66 6.00 10.99
CA ILE A 97 -8.62 5.54 12.39
C ILE A 97 -10.00 5.19 12.93
N THR A 98 -11.04 5.34 12.11
CA THR A 98 -12.42 5.08 12.54
C THR A 98 -12.70 3.59 12.42
N PRO A 99 -13.28 2.94 13.46
CA PRO A 99 -13.78 1.58 13.34
C PRO A 99 -14.70 1.48 12.14
N THR A 100 -14.33 0.66 11.18
CA THR A 100 -15.05 0.59 9.91
C THR A 100 -16.36 -0.18 10.06
N VAL A 101 -17.45 0.39 9.54
CA VAL A 101 -18.75 -0.31 9.40
C VAL A 101 -18.69 -1.36 8.26
N ALA A 102 -17.70 -1.24 7.36
CA ALA A 102 -17.47 -2.16 6.24
C ALA A 102 -15.96 -2.37 6.00
N ASP A 103 -15.59 -3.59 5.61
CA ASP A 103 -14.23 -3.98 5.24
C ASP A 103 -13.68 -3.10 4.10
N ARG A 104 -12.50 -2.50 4.29
CA ARG A 104 -11.85 -1.58 3.33
C ARG A 104 -10.46 -2.09 2.98
N LEU A 105 -10.09 -1.95 1.71
CA LEU A 105 -8.75 -2.20 1.23
C LEU A 105 -8.15 -0.92 0.65
N VAL A 106 -6.89 -0.66 1.00
CA VAL A 106 -6.09 0.38 0.36
C VAL A 106 -5.11 -0.31 -0.60
N LEU A 107 -5.21 0.02 -1.89
CA LEU A 107 -4.25 -0.40 -2.91
C LEU A 107 -3.26 0.75 -3.12
N HIS A 108 -1.99 0.50 -2.83
CA HIS A 108 -0.91 1.41 -3.19
C HIS A 108 -0.33 0.97 -4.54
N THR A 109 0.13 1.92 -5.34
CA THR A 109 0.87 1.64 -6.57
C THR A 109 2.09 2.55 -6.61
N TRP A 110 3.25 1.99 -6.89
CA TRP A 110 4.54 2.64 -6.69
C TRP A 110 5.31 2.76 -8.00
N ALA A 111 5.92 3.91 -8.23
CA ALA A 111 6.86 4.12 -9.33
C ALA A 111 8.19 3.36 -9.09
N PRO A 112 9.01 3.13 -10.13
CA PRO A 112 10.32 2.51 -9.99
C PRO A 112 11.23 3.28 -9.02
N GLY A 113 11.96 2.54 -8.19
CA GLY A 113 12.86 3.09 -7.18
C GLY A 113 12.18 3.53 -5.88
N SER A 114 10.89 3.25 -5.70
CA SER A 114 10.16 3.60 -4.47
C SER A 114 10.61 2.76 -3.27
N HIS A 115 10.59 3.38 -2.09
CA HIS A 115 10.80 2.73 -0.79
C HIS A 115 9.64 3.08 0.14
N ALA A 116 9.01 2.07 0.73
CA ALA A 116 7.92 2.26 1.68
C ALA A 116 8.20 1.51 2.98
N ILE A 117 7.79 2.10 4.10
CA ILE A 117 7.78 1.45 5.41
C ILE A 117 6.31 1.23 5.79
N PHE A 118 5.95 -0.03 5.97
CA PHE A 118 4.64 -0.40 6.47
C PHE A 118 4.74 -0.86 7.92
N TYR A 119 3.64 -0.72 8.67
CA TYR A 119 3.57 -1.18 10.05
C TYR A 119 2.62 -2.37 10.14
N GLU A 120 3.20 -3.55 10.31
CA GLU A 120 2.49 -4.82 10.43
C GLU A 120 1.47 -4.77 11.58
N SER A 121 0.29 -5.36 11.37
CA SER A 121 -0.78 -5.42 12.37
C SER A 121 -1.28 -4.06 12.89
N SER A 122 -0.89 -2.94 12.25
CA SER A 122 -1.39 -1.59 12.57
C SER A 122 -2.91 -1.49 12.44
N TYR A 123 -3.52 -2.23 11.51
CA TYR A 123 -4.97 -2.33 11.33
C TYR A 123 -5.73 -2.91 12.54
N LYS A 124 -5.02 -3.50 13.51
CA LYS A 124 -5.58 -4.04 14.77
C LYS A 124 -5.45 -3.07 15.94
N LYS A 125 -4.95 -1.86 15.72
CA LYS A 125 -4.62 -0.89 16.77
C LYS A 125 -5.48 0.35 16.64
N ASP A 126 -5.79 0.92 17.80
CA ASP A 126 -6.46 2.21 17.87
C ASP A 126 -5.39 3.31 17.97
N PHE A 127 -5.36 4.19 16.96
CA PHE A 127 -4.46 5.33 16.92
C PHE A 127 -5.23 6.64 17.08
N GLN A 128 -4.60 7.60 17.76
CA GLN A 128 -4.96 9.01 17.59
C GLN A 128 -4.18 9.55 16.40
N ALA A 129 -4.87 10.27 15.53
CA ALA A 129 -4.27 10.85 14.34
C ALA A 129 -4.75 12.29 14.13
N VAL A 130 -3.93 13.07 13.44
CA VAL A 130 -4.23 14.46 13.05
C VAL A 130 -4.36 14.55 11.53
N GLN A 131 -5.12 15.52 11.03
CA GLN A 131 -5.25 15.70 9.59
C GLN A 131 -3.94 16.23 8.98
N ALA A 132 -3.46 15.58 7.92
CA ALA A 132 -2.28 15.97 7.17
C ALA A 132 -2.66 16.78 5.91
N SER A 133 -1.69 17.51 5.36
CA SER A 133 -1.85 18.35 4.17
C SER A 133 -2.15 17.56 2.90
N ASN A 134 -1.76 16.27 2.84
CA ASN A 134 -2.01 15.35 1.73
C ASN A 134 -3.42 14.72 1.75
N GLY A 135 -4.28 15.13 2.70
CA GLY A 135 -5.64 14.62 2.83
C GLY A 135 -5.76 13.29 3.59
N LEU A 136 -4.64 12.75 4.07
CA LEU A 136 -4.61 11.59 4.98
C LEU A 136 -4.58 12.04 6.45
N LEU A 137 -4.53 11.05 7.34
CA LEU A 137 -4.28 11.27 8.74
C LEU A 137 -2.84 10.90 9.06
N GLU A 138 -2.21 11.63 9.97
CA GLU A 138 -0.85 11.37 10.44
C GLU A 138 -0.86 10.86 11.89
N VAL A 139 -0.06 9.83 12.14
CA VAL A 139 0.12 9.23 13.47
C VAL A 139 1.56 9.43 13.92
N ALA A 140 1.74 9.77 15.19
CA ALA A 140 3.08 9.89 15.77
C ALA A 140 3.80 8.53 15.82
N GLU A 141 5.06 8.49 15.41
CA GLU A 141 5.92 7.29 15.47
C GLU A 141 5.95 6.65 16.88
N ALA A 142 5.98 7.47 17.93
CA ALA A 142 5.93 7.00 19.31
C ALA A 142 4.66 6.18 19.63
N ALA A 143 3.51 6.55 19.04
CA ALA A 143 2.26 5.81 19.21
C ALA A 143 2.32 4.46 18.50
N VAL A 144 2.89 4.41 17.29
CA VAL A 144 3.06 3.17 16.51
C VAL A 144 3.99 2.19 17.24
N LYS A 145 5.13 2.69 17.74
CA LYS A 145 6.08 1.91 18.55
C LYS A 145 5.45 1.39 19.84
N LYS A 146 4.73 2.23 20.58
CA LYS A 146 4.00 1.82 21.80
C LYS A 146 2.92 0.78 21.50
N GLY A 147 2.31 0.85 20.32
CA GLY A 147 1.34 -0.14 19.84
C GLY A 147 1.95 -1.51 19.53
N GLY A 148 3.29 -1.62 19.47
CA GLY A 148 4.00 -2.85 19.14
C GLY A 148 3.82 -3.26 17.68
N CYS A 149 3.73 -2.29 16.76
CA CYS A 149 3.67 -2.58 15.34
C CYS A 149 5.08 -2.75 14.79
N ASN A 150 5.33 -3.83 14.05
CA ASN A 150 6.63 -4.09 13.45
C ASN A 150 6.75 -3.35 12.12
N GLU A 151 7.91 -2.75 11.88
CA GLU A 151 8.23 -2.15 10.58
C GLU A 151 8.54 -3.22 9.54
N ILE A 152 7.93 -3.09 8.37
CA ILE A 152 8.22 -3.86 7.17
C ILE A 152 8.66 -2.87 6.10
N ALA A 153 9.95 -2.89 5.79
CA ALA A 153 10.50 -2.11 4.69
C ALA A 153 10.29 -2.87 3.37
N ALA A 154 9.62 -2.23 2.41
CA ALA A 154 9.43 -2.74 1.06
C ALA A 154 10.23 -1.88 0.07
N ARG A 155 11.06 -2.54 -0.73
CA ARG A 155 11.81 -1.92 -1.81
C ARG A 155 11.20 -2.31 -3.14
N MET A 156 10.78 -1.30 -3.91
CA MET A 156 10.11 -1.44 -5.19
C MET A 156 11.02 -0.91 -6.30
N ASP A 157 12.12 -1.60 -6.58
CA ASP A 157 13.10 -1.17 -7.58
C ASP A 157 12.45 -1.03 -8.97
N LYS A 158 11.51 -1.91 -9.30
CA LYS A 158 10.73 -1.87 -10.55
C LYS A 158 9.38 -1.17 -10.40
N GLY A 159 9.06 -0.64 -9.22
CA GLY A 159 7.71 -0.25 -8.86
C GLY A 159 6.82 -1.47 -8.61
N GLY A 160 5.53 -1.24 -8.43
CA GLY A 160 4.59 -2.33 -8.15
C GLY A 160 3.42 -1.92 -7.29
N LEU A 161 2.95 -2.86 -6.48
CA LEU A 161 1.75 -2.73 -5.65
C LEU A 161 1.98 -3.23 -4.22
#